data_AF-A0A7Y4ZVK2-F1
#
_entry.id   AF-A0A7Y4ZVK2-F1
#
_cell.length_a   1.000
_cell.length_b   1.000
_cell.length_c   1.000
_cell.angle_alpha   90.00
_cell.angle_beta   90.00
_cell.angle_gamma   90.00
#
_symmetry.space_group_name_H-M   'P 1'
#
loop_
_entity.id
_entity.type
_entity.pdbx_description
1 polymer ?
#
loop_
_entity_poly.entity_id
_entity_poly.type
_entity_poly.pdbx_seq_one_letter_code
_entity_poly.pdbx_strand_id
1 'polypeptide(L)'
;MSQGPLHLSAEDFDALEASQELRARLASFARAAVLRIRSEGFGASVEVRASGIRFVRDGAAADALQLVLEVDSVGIEVSMRVPSAPASAKDFRNLRECARIPEPLLQLTSLLEGLPEPFAMGPSGEATPIAAPVSPDSVRAMLLRCETSGVPFWVGWSVPRDVAEKHADILDEELEDAVLALVPVARFISWDEDNDYLAPERPRMRVVEADGDDEDDSPRQRQRDDLEHDEFEDEPPEPSVPLFLPLVPHHKTSPPHELPRRFLRRAALVTEVDPSVPVEKGTRVRVLAGPFLGKVGVVQALDGRGRARVILGLLATTLAVTDLIAARERDRKPLGSSHRRFKRVP
;
A
#
# COMPACT_ATOMS: atom_id res chain seq x y z
N MET A 1 13.18 -22.01 7.11
CA MET A 1 14.52 -21.76 6.55
C MET A 1 14.82 -20.30 6.81
N SER A 2 15.78 -20.00 7.68
CA SER A 2 16.09 -18.62 8.09
C SER A 2 16.50 -17.81 6.87
N GLN A 3 15.70 -16.81 6.54
CA GLN A 3 16.02 -15.80 5.55
C GLN A 3 17.31 -15.10 6.00
N GLY A 4 18.20 -14.78 5.07
CA GLY A 4 19.45 -14.08 5.40
C GLY A 4 19.13 -12.64 5.80
N PRO A 5 19.36 -12.24 7.07
CA PRO A 5 19.18 -10.86 7.52
C PRO A 5 20.07 -9.89 6.73
N LEU A 6 19.57 -8.66 6.52
CA LEU A 6 20.30 -7.58 5.89
C LEU A 6 21.47 -7.13 6.78
N HIS A 7 21.30 -7.16 8.10
CA HIS A 7 22.33 -6.87 9.12
C HIS A 7 23.23 -5.70 8.75
N LEU A 8 22.63 -4.54 8.50
CA LEU A 8 23.37 -3.36 8.04
C LEU A 8 24.43 -2.92 9.05
N SER A 9 25.62 -2.61 8.54
CA SER A 9 26.76 -2.10 9.28
C SER A 9 27.05 -0.65 8.91
N ALA A 10 27.84 0.06 9.71
CA ALA A 10 28.21 1.45 9.42
C ALA A 10 28.88 1.61 8.03
N GLU A 11 29.67 0.63 7.60
CA GLU A 11 30.38 0.64 6.31
C GLU A 11 29.40 0.60 5.11
N ASP A 12 28.21 0.03 5.31
CA ASP A 12 27.19 -0.11 4.26
C ASP A 12 26.61 1.26 3.85
N PHE A 13 26.69 2.28 4.71
CA PHE A 13 26.21 3.64 4.45
C PHE A 13 27.29 4.53 3.83
N ASP A 14 28.58 4.24 4.05
CA ASP A 14 29.69 5.08 3.57
C ASP A 14 30.10 4.77 2.12
N ALA A 15 29.64 3.65 1.59
CA ALA A 15 30.06 3.18 0.28
C ALA A 15 29.28 3.88 -0.85
N LEU A 16 29.99 4.57 -1.75
CA LEU A 16 29.43 5.07 -3.01
C LEU A 16 28.86 3.94 -3.88
N GLU A 17 29.39 2.73 -3.72
CA GLU A 17 28.86 1.49 -4.28
C GLU A 17 28.82 0.41 -3.21
N ALA A 18 27.70 -0.31 -3.11
CA ALA A 18 27.58 -1.47 -2.23
C ALA A 18 28.72 -2.45 -2.49
N SER A 19 29.37 -2.85 -1.40
CA SER A 19 30.31 -3.96 -1.37
C SER A 19 29.64 -5.22 -1.95
N GLN A 20 30.43 -6.15 -2.48
CA GLN A 20 29.88 -7.42 -2.96
C GLN A 20 29.08 -8.17 -1.88
N GLU A 21 29.48 -8.01 -0.62
CA GLU A 21 28.80 -8.56 0.54
C GLU A 21 27.43 -7.90 0.79
N LEU A 22 27.34 -6.57 0.75
CA LEU A 22 26.05 -5.87 0.84
C LEU A 22 25.13 -6.25 -0.32
N ARG A 23 25.63 -6.34 -1.54
CA ARG A 23 24.84 -6.79 -2.70
C ARG A 23 24.31 -8.22 -2.50
N ALA A 24 25.10 -9.12 -1.92
CA ALA A 24 24.67 -10.48 -1.64
C ALA A 24 23.55 -10.53 -0.57
N ARG A 25 23.67 -9.71 0.49
CA ARG A 25 22.63 -9.55 1.53
C ARG A 25 21.35 -8.96 0.98
N LEU A 26 21.45 -7.85 0.21
CA LEU A 26 20.31 -7.25 -0.50
C LEU A 26 19.63 -8.25 -1.45
N ALA A 27 20.39 -9.04 -2.20
CA ALA A 27 19.83 -10.06 -3.08
C ALA A 27 19.10 -11.18 -2.32
N SER A 28 19.61 -11.56 -1.14
CA SER A 28 18.93 -12.52 -0.26
C SER A 28 17.60 -11.97 0.24
N PHE A 29 17.61 -10.77 0.79
CA PHE A 29 16.40 -10.08 1.25
C PHE A 29 15.38 -9.92 0.12
N ALA A 30 15.81 -9.44 -1.05
CA ALA A 30 14.93 -9.20 -2.17
C ALA A 30 14.20 -10.47 -2.65
N ARG A 31 14.89 -11.63 -2.63
CA ARG A 31 14.28 -12.93 -2.95
C ARG A 31 13.19 -13.33 -1.95
N ALA A 32 13.36 -13.02 -0.67
CA ALA A 32 12.33 -13.26 0.33
C ALA A 32 11.14 -12.31 0.14
N ALA A 33 11.42 -11.01 0.06
CA ALA A 33 10.41 -9.97 -0.08
C ALA A 33 9.56 -10.17 -1.34
N VAL A 34 10.16 -10.50 -2.50
CA VAL A 34 9.39 -10.68 -3.75
C VAL A 34 8.40 -11.84 -3.68
N LEU A 35 8.70 -12.91 -2.94
CA LEU A 35 7.76 -14.02 -2.75
C LEU A 35 6.54 -13.56 -1.95
N ARG A 36 6.75 -12.75 -0.90
CA ARG A 36 5.65 -12.18 -0.10
C ARG A 36 4.85 -11.15 -0.91
N ILE A 37 5.52 -10.24 -1.62
CA ILE A 37 4.89 -9.26 -2.52
C ILE A 37 3.98 -9.96 -3.56
N ARG A 38 4.44 -11.07 -4.15
CA ARG A 38 3.65 -11.87 -5.09
C ARG A 38 2.46 -12.55 -4.41
N SER A 39 2.62 -13.02 -3.18
CA SER A 39 1.51 -13.61 -2.41
C SER A 39 0.42 -12.59 -2.07
N GLU A 40 0.79 -11.31 -1.93
CA GLU A 40 -0.14 -10.17 -1.78
C GLU A 40 -0.74 -9.72 -3.14
N GLY A 41 -0.55 -10.48 -4.21
CA GLY A 41 -1.15 -10.25 -5.52
C GLY A 41 -0.51 -9.14 -6.34
N PHE A 42 0.73 -8.73 -6.04
CA PHE A 42 1.50 -7.82 -6.88
C PHE A 42 2.61 -8.62 -7.60
N GLY A 43 2.39 -8.90 -8.88
CA GLY A 43 3.38 -9.57 -9.72
C GLY A 43 4.59 -8.67 -9.92
N ALA A 44 5.69 -8.95 -9.22
CA ALA A 44 6.91 -8.16 -9.27
C ALA A 44 8.14 -8.99 -9.62
N SER A 45 9.06 -8.33 -10.31
CA SER A 45 10.44 -8.74 -10.54
C SER A 45 11.38 -7.89 -9.67
N VAL A 46 12.59 -8.39 -9.45
CA VAL A 46 13.60 -7.76 -8.58
C VAL A 46 14.81 -7.36 -9.41
N GLU A 47 15.26 -6.14 -9.20
CA GLU A 47 16.55 -5.64 -9.67
C GLU A 47 17.38 -5.22 -8.44
N VAL A 48 18.51 -5.91 -8.22
CA VAL A 48 19.46 -5.54 -7.15
C VAL A 48 20.49 -4.56 -7.72
N ARG A 49 20.68 -3.44 -7.02
CA ARG A 49 21.50 -2.31 -7.43
C ARG A 49 22.67 -2.11 -6.49
N ALA A 50 23.56 -1.19 -6.87
CA ALA A 50 24.69 -0.80 -6.04
C ALA A 50 24.28 -0.09 -4.75
N SER A 51 23.06 0.45 -4.63
CA SER A 51 22.64 1.17 -3.42
C SER A 51 21.31 0.64 -2.88
N GLY A 52 20.85 -0.54 -3.31
CA GLY A 52 19.53 -1.00 -2.89
C GLY A 52 18.88 -2.03 -3.80
N ILE A 53 17.56 -2.11 -3.69
CA ILE A 53 16.69 -3.05 -4.37
C ILE A 53 15.56 -2.26 -5.02
N ARG A 54 15.24 -2.62 -6.26
CA ARG A 54 14.06 -2.13 -6.94
C ARG A 54 13.15 -3.31 -7.27
N PHE A 55 11.89 -3.21 -6.88
CA PHE A 55 10.83 -4.13 -7.31
C PHE A 55 10.00 -3.43 -8.37
N VAL A 56 9.93 -4.05 -9.55
CA VAL A 56 9.19 -3.53 -10.71
C VAL A 56 8.09 -4.52 -11.04
N ARG A 57 6.89 -4.02 -11.33
CA ARG A 57 5.79 -4.90 -11.75
C ARG A 57 6.19 -5.67 -13.01
N ASP A 58 5.84 -6.96 -13.05
CA ASP A 58 6.13 -7.83 -14.20
C ASP A 58 5.49 -7.25 -15.48
N GLY A 59 6.27 -7.17 -16.57
CA GLY A 59 5.82 -6.61 -17.84
C GLY A 59 5.64 -5.08 -17.87
N ALA A 60 5.98 -4.37 -16.79
CA ALA A 60 5.87 -2.93 -16.75
C ALA A 60 6.96 -2.22 -17.57
N ALA A 61 6.64 -1.00 -18.03
CA ALA A 61 7.58 -0.15 -18.74
C ALA A 61 8.69 0.38 -17.81
N ALA A 62 9.79 0.87 -18.38
CA ALA A 62 10.92 1.39 -17.60
C ALA A 62 10.57 2.62 -16.74
N ASP A 63 9.55 3.38 -17.15
CA ASP A 63 9.00 4.56 -16.47
C ASP A 63 7.79 4.24 -15.58
N ALA A 64 7.51 2.95 -15.34
CA ALA A 64 6.46 2.54 -14.43
C ALA A 64 6.80 2.83 -12.96
N LEU A 65 5.77 2.73 -12.12
CA LEU A 65 5.84 2.75 -10.67
C LEU A 65 6.83 1.70 -10.17
N GLN A 66 7.62 2.08 -9.17
CA GLN A 66 8.65 1.24 -8.57
C GLN A 66 8.48 1.22 -7.05
N LEU A 67 8.61 0.03 -6.45
CA LEU A 67 8.91 -0.08 -5.02
C LEU A 67 10.44 -0.17 -4.87
N VAL A 68 10.98 0.55 -3.91
CA VAL A 68 12.42 0.75 -3.76
C VAL A 68 12.79 0.60 -2.30
N LEU A 69 13.89 -0.12 -2.06
CA LEU A 69 14.64 -0.06 -0.81
C LEU A 69 16.03 0.48 -1.17
N GLU A 70 16.39 1.66 -0.70
CA GLU A 70 17.69 2.28 -0.93
C GLU A 70 18.45 2.46 0.39
N VAL A 71 19.76 2.28 0.33
CA VAL A 71 20.72 2.50 1.42
C VAL A 71 21.77 3.49 0.90
N ASP A 72 21.92 4.61 1.58
CA ASP A 72 22.87 5.67 1.23
C ASP A 72 23.56 6.26 2.46
N SER A 73 24.37 7.31 2.29
CA SER A 73 25.07 7.95 3.41
C SER A 73 24.17 8.60 4.46
N VAL A 74 22.91 8.87 4.13
CA VAL A 74 21.92 9.52 5.02
C VAL A 74 21.13 8.47 5.81
N GLY A 75 20.86 7.31 5.21
CA GLY A 75 20.17 6.22 5.89
C GLY A 75 19.56 5.20 4.94
N ILE A 76 18.39 4.70 5.32
CA ILE A 76 17.61 3.74 4.53
C ILE A 76 16.31 4.41 4.10
N GLU A 77 15.91 4.20 2.85
CA GLU A 77 14.60 4.58 2.35
C GLU A 77 13.86 3.34 1.86
N VAL A 78 12.62 3.16 2.31
CA VAL A 78 11.65 2.24 1.69
C VAL A 78 10.53 3.07 1.08
N SER A 79 10.39 3.06 -0.24
CA SER A 79 9.45 3.93 -0.93
C SER A 79 8.79 3.32 -2.14
N MET A 80 7.61 3.85 -2.45
CA MET A 80 6.92 3.73 -3.72
C MET A 80 7.12 5.04 -4.48
N ARG A 81 7.65 4.95 -5.71
CA ARG A 81 7.92 6.10 -6.58
C ARG A 81 7.10 5.97 -7.84
N VAL A 82 6.29 6.99 -8.13
CA VAL A 82 5.49 7.10 -9.36
C VAL A 82 6.09 8.21 -10.21
N PRO A 83 6.84 7.86 -11.28
CA PRO A 83 7.47 8.87 -12.14
C PRO A 83 6.43 9.80 -12.76
N SER A 84 6.56 11.12 -12.53
CA SER A 84 5.70 12.13 -13.17
C SER A 84 6.16 12.51 -14.59
N ALA A 85 7.38 12.10 -14.94
CA ALA A 85 8.01 12.29 -16.24
C ALA A 85 8.59 10.95 -16.74
N PRO A 86 8.59 10.71 -18.07
CA PRO A 86 8.00 11.55 -19.12
C PRO A 86 6.46 11.61 -19.03
N ALA A 87 5.83 12.58 -19.69
CA ALA A 87 4.36 12.72 -19.69
C ALA A 87 3.60 11.48 -20.22
N SER A 88 4.30 10.55 -20.87
CA SER A 88 3.78 9.25 -21.30
C SER A 88 3.65 8.22 -20.17
N ALA A 89 4.22 8.47 -18.99
CA ALA A 89 4.19 7.56 -17.85
C ALA A 89 2.74 7.23 -17.48
N LYS A 90 2.33 6.00 -17.81
CA LYS A 90 0.94 5.56 -17.69
C LYS A 90 0.44 5.62 -16.26
N ASP A 91 1.26 5.18 -15.30
CA ASP A 91 0.87 5.10 -13.89
C ASP A 91 0.55 6.48 -13.29
N PHE A 92 1.38 7.49 -13.59
CA PHE A 92 1.14 8.84 -13.08
C PHE A 92 -0.07 9.50 -13.75
N ARG A 93 -0.26 9.28 -15.05
CA ARG A 93 -1.49 9.73 -15.73
C ARG A 93 -2.73 9.04 -15.14
N ASN A 94 -2.66 7.73 -14.94
CA ASN A 94 -3.72 6.93 -14.35
C ASN A 94 -4.07 7.45 -12.95
N LEU A 95 -3.06 7.73 -12.13
CA LEU A 95 -3.20 8.33 -10.81
C LEU A 95 -3.86 9.71 -10.84
N ARG A 96 -3.55 10.54 -11.86
CA ARG A 96 -4.18 11.85 -12.03
C ARG A 96 -5.66 11.75 -12.41
N GLU A 97 -6.01 10.84 -13.31
CA GLU A 97 -7.41 10.62 -13.67
C GLU A 97 -8.18 9.95 -12.50
N CYS A 98 -7.58 8.98 -11.81
CA CYS A 98 -8.07 8.41 -10.56
C CYS A 98 -8.41 9.50 -9.55
N ALA A 99 -7.50 10.46 -9.36
CA ALA A 99 -7.75 11.56 -8.44
C ALA A 99 -8.99 12.35 -8.85
N ARG A 100 -9.30 12.56 -10.13
CA ARG A 100 -10.51 13.31 -10.57
C ARG A 100 -11.83 12.61 -10.21
N ILE A 101 -11.82 11.30 -10.02
CA ILE A 101 -13.03 10.52 -9.73
C ILE A 101 -13.18 10.40 -8.20
N PRO A 102 -14.32 10.82 -7.59
CA PRO A 102 -14.47 10.86 -6.14
C PRO A 102 -14.29 9.50 -5.44
N GLU A 103 -14.89 8.44 -5.98
CA GLU A 103 -14.89 7.10 -5.37
C GLU A 103 -13.48 6.46 -5.35
N PRO A 104 -12.76 6.37 -6.48
CA PRO A 104 -11.36 5.93 -6.49
C PRO A 104 -10.44 6.79 -5.62
N LEU A 105 -10.61 8.11 -5.61
CA LEU A 105 -9.80 8.97 -4.75
C LEU A 105 -10.06 8.69 -3.26
N LEU A 106 -11.31 8.45 -2.85
CA LEU A 106 -11.63 8.07 -1.48
C LEU A 106 -10.97 6.74 -1.08
N GLN A 107 -10.96 5.76 -1.99
CA GLN A 107 -10.27 4.49 -1.79
C GLN A 107 -8.77 4.70 -1.64
N LEU A 108 -8.14 5.52 -2.52
CA LEU A 108 -6.72 5.87 -2.40
C LEU A 108 -6.41 6.53 -1.06
N THR A 109 -7.20 7.53 -0.64
CA THR A 109 -6.99 8.19 0.66
C THR A 109 -7.11 7.20 1.82
N SER A 110 -8.03 6.23 1.73
CA SER A 110 -8.19 5.20 2.76
C SER A 110 -6.99 4.26 2.83
N LEU A 111 -6.41 3.90 1.67
CA LEU A 111 -5.18 3.10 1.62
C LEU A 111 -3.99 3.86 2.20
N LEU A 112 -3.86 5.15 1.88
CA LEU A 112 -2.81 6.01 2.42
C LEU A 112 -2.94 6.20 3.94
N GLU A 113 -4.16 6.38 4.46
CA GLU A 113 -4.44 6.44 5.90
C GLU A 113 -4.14 5.12 6.63
N GLY A 114 -4.24 3.99 5.91
CA GLY A 114 -3.92 2.67 6.44
C GLY A 114 -2.43 2.38 6.55
N LEU A 115 -1.57 3.22 5.97
CA LEU A 115 -0.12 3.06 6.09
C LEU A 115 0.35 3.31 7.53
N PRO A 116 1.43 2.64 7.97
CA PRO A 116 2.01 2.88 9.29
C PRO A 116 2.38 4.35 9.52
N GLU A 117 2.28 4.83 10.77
CA GLU A 117 2.61 6.22 11.18
C GLU A 117 3.94 6.78 10.63
N PRO A 118 5.05 6.01 10.51
CA PRO A 118 6.29 6.58 10.00
C PRO A 118 6.27 6.95 8.51
N PHE A 119 5.25 6.57 7.75
CA PHE A 119 5.16 6.88 6.33
C PHE A 119 4.85 8.37 6.08
N ALA A 120 5.48 8.88 5.03
CA ALA A 120 5.28 10.20 4.48
C ALA A 120 4.88 10.11 3.01
N MET A 121 4.32 11.18 2.45
CA MET A 121 4.01 11.29 1.04
C MET A 121 4.25 12.70 0.51
N GLY A 122 4.49 12.82 -0.79
CA GLY A 122 4.61 14.09 -1.49
C GLY A 122 5.51 14.01 -2.71
N PRO A 123 5.94 15.16 -3.24
CA PRO A 123 7.01 15.20 -4.23
C PRO A 123 8.30 14.63 -3.62
N SER A 124 9.05 13.85 -4.40
CA SER A 124 10.35 13.31 -3.95
C SER A 124 11.26 14.42 -3.40
N GLY A 125 11.80 14.24 -2.19
CA GLY A 125 12.62 15.23 -1.48
C GLY A 125 11.84 16.26 -0.65
N GLU A 126 10.51 16.34 -0.80
CA GLU A 126 9.64 17.27 -0.08
C GLU A 126 8.44 16.55 0.57
N ALA A 127 8.63 15.27 0.89
CA ALA A 127 7.59 14.45 1.48
C ALA A 127 7.21 14.94 2.89
N THR A 128 5.92 14.90 3.18
CA THR A 128 5.36 15.26 4.50
C THR A 128 4.74 14.03 5.15
N PRO A 129 4.83 13.86 6.48
CA PRO A 129 4.17 12.75 7.18
C PRO A 129 2.70 12.62 6.79
N ILE A 130 2.23 11.39 6.59
CA ILE A 130 0.83 11.13 6.27
C ILE A 130 0.01 11.35 7.54
N ALA A 131 -0.66 12.50 7.62
CA ALA A 131 -1.55 12.82 8.72
C ALA A 131 -2.98 12.33 8.40
N ALA A 132 -3.56 11.52 9.29
CA ALA A 132 -4.97 11.18 9.22
C ALA A 132 -5.85 12.33 9.79
N PRO A 133 -6.96 12.70 9.13
CA PRO A 133 -7.42 12.17 7.84
C PRO A 133 -6.64 12.75 6.65
N VAL A 134 -6.40 11.92 5.64
CA VAL A 134 -5.77 12.34 4.39
C VAL A 134 -6.82 13.05 3.54
N SER A 135 -6.65 14.35 3.36
CA SER A 135 -7.58 15.13 2.54
C SER A 135 -7.43 14.79 1.05
N PRO A 136 -8.53 14.51 0.33
CA PRO A 136 -8.54 14.36 -1.12
C PRO A 136 -7.89 15.55 -1.84
N ASP A 137 -8.13 16.78 -1.36
CA ASP A 137 -7.57 18.00 -1.95
C ASP A 137 -6.06 18.10 -1.74
N SER A 138 -5.55 17.60 -0.60
CA SER A 138 -4.11 17.55 -0.33
C SER A 138 -3.42 16.58 -1.30
N VAL A 139 -4.02 15.42 -1.60
CA VAL A 139 -3.50 14.48 -2.60
C VAL A 139 -3.47 15.13 -3.98
N ARG A 140 -4.57 15.78 -4.42
CA ARG A 140 -4.61 16.52 -5.70
C ARG A 140 -3.53 17.59 -5.79
N ALA A 141 -3.36 18.38 -4.73
CA ALA A 141 -2.36 19.44 -4.68
C ALA A 141 -0.93 18.86 -4.78
N MET A 142 -0.64 17.74 -4.11
CA MET A 142 0.65 17.06 -4.21
C MET A 142 0.91 16.53 -5.63
N LEU A 143 -0.08 15.90 -6.27
CA LEU A 143 0.07 15.40 -7.65
C LEU A 143 0.32 16.53 -8.64
N LEU A 144 -0.40 17.66 -8.51
CA LEU A 144 -0.16 18.85 -9.33
C LEU A 144 1.27 19.39 -9.16
N ARG A 145 1.77 19.40 -7.92
CA ARG A 145 3.15 19.82 -7.64
C ARG A 145 4.17 18.88 -8.29
N CYS A 146 3.99 17.56 -8.16
CA CYS A 146 4.88 16.56 -8.78
C CYS A 146 4.94 16.71 -10.31
N GLU A 147 3.81 16.99 -10.94
CA GLU A 147 3.74 17.27 -12.38
C GLU A 147 4.49 18.57 -12.74
N THR A 148 4.24 19.64 -11.99
CA THR A 148 4.81 20.96 -12.27
C THR A 148 6.32 20.98 -12.10
N SER A 149 6.85 20.29 -11.09
CA SER A 149 8.29 20.20 -10.85
C SER A 149 8.97 19.05 -11.60
N GLY A 150 8.21 18.16 -12.24
CA GLY A 150 8.74 16.99 -12.93
C GLY A 150 9.40 15.97 -12.00
N VAL A 151 9.10 16.00 -10.70
CA VAL A 151 9.63 15.04 -9.72
C VAL A 151 8.62 13.92 -9.45
N PRO A 152 9.08 12.70 -9.15
CA PRO A 152 8.18 11.59 -8.84
C PRO A 152 7.25 11.89 -7.66
N PHE A 153 6.02 11.39 -7.73
CA PHE A 153 5.20 11.26 -6.52
C PHE A 153 5.76 10.12 -5.68
N TRP A 154 6.01 10.41 -4.41
CA TRP A 154 6.72 9.55 -3.47
C TRP A 154 5.82 9.24 -2.28
N VAL A 155 5.81 7.98 -1.86
CA VAL A 155 5.20 7.52 -0.60
C VAL A 155 6.16 6.54 0.03
N GLY A 156 6.58 6.76 1.27
CA GLY A 156 7.59 5.91 1.86
C GLY A 156 7.94 6.23 3.30
N TRP A 157 8.90 5.49 3.81
CA TRP A 157 9.49 5.64 5.12
C TRP A 157 11.01 5.77 4.97
N SER A 158 11.59 6.72 5.69
CA SER A 158 13.04 6.89 5.77
C SER A 158 13.52 6.66 7.21
N VAL A 159 14.60 5.89 7.34
CA VAL A 159 15.28 5.58 8.60
C VAL A 159 16.62 6.30 8.59
N PRO A 160 16.86 7.28 9.48
CA PRO A 160 18.16 7.92 9.59
C PRO A 160 19.26 6.91 9.89
N ARG A 161 20.45 7.11 9.32
CA ARG A 161 21.61 6.23 9.48
C ARG A 161 21.89 5.88 10.95
N ASP A 162 21.87 6.87 11.85
CA ASP A 162 22.19 6.64 13.26
C ASP A 162 21.16 5.75 13.97
N VAL A 163 19.92 5.74 13.50
CA VAL A 163 18.85 4.84 13.98
C VAL A 163 19.05 3.45 13.36
N ALA A 164 19.34 3.40 12.06
CA ALA A 164 19.56 2.14 11.35
C ALA A 164 20.74 1.35 11.93
N GLU A 165 21.87 2.01 12.20
CA GLU A 165 23.05 1.39 12.82
C GLU A 165 22.78 0.85 14.23
N LYS A 166 22.01 1.59 15.04
CA LYS A 166 21.71 1.20 16.44
C LYS A 166 20.71 0.06 16.54
N HIS A 167 19.90 -0.15 15.51
CA HIS A 167 18.77 -1.08 15.52
C HIS A 167 18.82 -2.10 14.37
N ALA A 168 20.01 -2.32 13.80
CA ALA A 168 20.21 -3.19 12.64
C ALA A 168 19.79 -4.65 12.87
N ASP A 169 19.68 -5.09 14.14
CA ASP A 169 19.26 -6.43 14.54
C ASP A 169 17.75 -6.68 14.38
N ILE A 170 16.94 -5.62 14.46
CA ILE A 170 15.47 -5.70 14.35
C ILE A 170 14.93 -5.07 13.06
N LEU A 171 15.77 -4.34 12.34
CA LEU A 171 15.33 -3.50 11.22
C LEU A 171 14.92 -4.32 10.00
N ASP A 172 15.46 -5.53 9.83
CA ASP A 172 15.20 -6.35 8.64
C ASP A 172 13.72 -6.73 8.50
N GLU A 173 13.08 -7.13 9.61
CA GLU A 173 11.65 -7.46 9.62
C GLU A 173 10.81 -6.21 9.36
N GLU A 174 11.17 -5.07 9.97
CA GLU A 174 10.47 -3.80 9.79
C GLU A 174 10.60 -3.27 8.35
N LEU A 175 11.76 -3.46 7.69
CA LEU A 175 11.96 -3.07 6.29
C LEU A 175 11.13 -3.95 5.35
N GLU A 176 11.06 -5.25 5.60
CA GLU A 176 10.22 -6.15 4.80
C GLU A 176 8.74 -5.78 4.96
N ASP A 177 8.28 -5.58 6.20
CA ASP A 177 6.91 -5.19 6.48
C ASP A 177 6.59 -3.78 5.92
N ALA A 178 7.54 -2.85 5.91
CA ALA A 178 7.39 -1.55 5.26
C ALA A 178 7.24 -1.67 3.74
N VAL A 179 8.01 -2.55 3.07
CA VAL A 179 7.85 -2.82 1.64
C VAL A 179 6.45 -3.41 1.38
N LEU A 180 6.01 -4.35 2.22
CA LEU A 180 4.69 -4.99 2.08
C LEU A 180 3.54 -4.02 2.35
N ALA A 181 3.68 -3.08 3.28
CA ALA A 181 2.68 -2.05 3.54
C ALA A 181 2.39 -1.17 2.32
N LEU A 182 3.38 -0.99 1.42
CA LEU A 182 3.21 -0.24 0.18
C LEU A 182 2.50 -1.02 -0.94
N VAL A 183 2.44 -2.36 -0.85
CA VAL A 183 1.88 -3.21 -1.92
C VAL A 183 0.42 -2.88 -2.25
N PRO A 184 -0.50 -2.71 -1.29
CA PRO A 184 -1.88 -2.34 -1.60
C PRO A 184 -2.00 -1.00 -2.33
N VAL A 185 -1.17 -0.02 -1.95
CA VAL A 185 -1.14 1.30 -2.60
C VAL A 185 -0.56 1.18 -4.01
N ALA A 186 0.53 0.45 -4.18
CA ALA A 186 1.16 0.22 -5.48
C ALA A 186 0.24 -0.51 -6.46
N ARG A 187 -0.48 -1.54 -5.99
CA ARG A 187 -1.51 -2.25 -6.77
C ARG A 187 -2.61 -1.30 -7.23
N PHE A 188 -3.09 -0.43 -6.34
CA PHE A 188 -4.16 0.50 -6.65
C PHE A 188 -3.74 1.60 -7.63
N ILE A 189 -2.48 2.01 -7.63
CA ILE A 189 -1.99 3.08 -8.51
C ILE A 189 -1.53 2.56 -9.86
N SER A 190 -0.84 1.42 -9.87
CA SER A 190 -0.28 0.81 -11.08
C SER A 190 -1.37 0.63 -12.14
N TRP A 191 -1.14 1.17 -13.33
CA TRP A 191 -2.06 1.07 -14.45
C TRP A 191 -2.16 -0.38 -14.89
N ASP A 192 -3.36 -0.92 -14.91
CA ASP A 192 -3.68 -2.25 -15.43
C ASP A 192 -5.01 -2.16 -16.20
N GLU A 193 -5.36 -3.18 -16.98
CA GLU A 193 -6.62 -3.23 -17.71
C GLU A 193 -7.84 -3.11 -16.78
N ASP A 194 -7.75 -3.69 -15.58
CA ASP A 194 -8.77 -3.63 -14.55
C ASP A 194 -8.79 -2.30 -13.77
N ASN A 195 -7.76 -1.47 -13.94
CA ASN A 195 -7.55 -0.22 -13.21
C ASN A 195 -7.21 0.93 -14.19
N ASP A 196 -7.89 0.94 -15.33
CA ASP A 196 -7.67 1.89 -16.40
C ASP A 196 -8.60 3.10 -16.29
N TYR A 197 -8.15 4.12 -15.56
CA TYR A 197 -8.83 5.42 -15.50
C TYR A 197 -8.55 6.31 -16.72
N LEU A 198 -7.70 5.86 -17.65
CA LEU A 198 -7.38 6.59 -18.88
C LEU A 198 -8.40 6.33 -20.00
N ALA A 199 -9.14 5.22 -19.92
CA ALA A 199 -10.16 4.88 -20.91
C ALA A 199 -11.34 5.86 -20.83
N PRO A 200 -11.78 6.46 -21.96
CA PRO A 200 -13.02 7.23 -22.01
C PRO A 200 -14.19 6.27 -21.78
N GLU A 201 -14.85 6.40 -20.63
CA GLU A 201 -16.09 5.74 -20.21
C GLU A 201 -16.40 4.42 -20.94
N ARG A 202 -15.88 3.28 -20.45
CA ARG A 202 -16.60 2.04 -20.69
C ARG A 202 -18.01 2.22 -20.11
N PRO A 203 -19.10 1.98 -20.86
CA PRO A 203 -20.43 2.03 -20.30
C PRO A 203 -20.43 1.02 -19.17
N ARG A 204 -20.50 1.50 -17.93
CA ARG A 204 -20.73 0.65 -16.75
C ARG A 204 -21.93 -0.19 -17.12
N MET A 205 -21.73 -1.49 -17.35
CA MET A 205 -22.81 -2.41 -17.64
C MET A 205 -23.87 -2.14 -16.58
N ARG A 206 -25.04 -1.64 -17.03
CA ARG A 206 -26.24 -1.69 -16.23
C ARG A 206 -26.27 -3.09 -15.66
N VAL A 207 -26.27 -3.20 -14.34
CA VAL A 207 -26.87 -4.35 -13.68
C VAL A 207 -28.20 -4.50 -14.40
N VAL A 208 -28.30 -5.54 -15.21
CA VAL A 208 -29.58 -5.98 -15.74
C VAL A 208 -30.32 -6.36 -14.48
N GLU A 209 -31.10 -5.41 -13.95
CA GLU A 209 -32.22 -5.76 -13.11
C GLU A 209 -32.97 -6.79 -13.92
N ALA A 210 -32.94 -8.02 -13.42
CA ALA A 210 -33.77 -9.08 -13.91
C ALA A 210 -35.20 -8.63 -13.65
N ASP A 211 -35.76 -7.92 -14.62
CA ASP A 211 -37.21 -7.83 -14.81
C ASP A 211 -37.65 -9.27 -15.05
N GLY A 212 -38.04 -9.90 -13.95
CA GLY A 212 -38.99 -10.99 -14.00
C GLY A 212 -40.28 -10.39 -14.51
N ASP A 213 -40.62 -10.72 -15.74
CA ASP A 213 -41.99 -10.70 -16.20
C ASP A 213 -42.28 -12.05 -16.86
N ASP A 214 -43.42 -12.55 -16.42
CA ASP A 214 -43.90 -13.90 -16.50
C ASP A 214 -44.34 -14.32 -17.92
N GLU A 215 -44.31 -15.64 -18.09
CA GLU A 215 -45.29 -16.48 -18.80
C GLU A 215 -46.11 -15.86 -19.95
N ASP A 216 -45.94 -16.39 -21.17
CA ASP A 216 -47.11 -16.87 -21.93
C ASP A 216 -46.75 -17.90 -23.03
N ASP A 217 -47.14 -19.13 -22.74
CA ASP A 217 -47.89 -20.07 -23.58
C ASP A 217 -47.56 -20.27 -25.09
N SER A 218 -46.94 -21.44 -25.33
CA SER A 218 -47.49 -22.50 -26.20
C SER A 218 -47.31 -22.52 -27.74
N PRO A 219 -47.37 -23.73 -28.36
CA PRO A 219 -46.56 -24.14 -29.52
C PRO A 219 -47.36 -24.40 -30.82
N ARG A 220 -46.66 -24.54 -31.96
CA ARG A 220 -47.03 -25.33 -33.17
C ARG A 220 -45.92 -25.23 -34.25
N GLN A 221 -45.26 -26.33 -34.61
CA GLN A 221 -45.61 -27.22 -35.75
C GLN A 221 -45.73 -26.53 -37.12
N ARG A 222 -44.79 -26.84 -38.02
CA ARG A 222 -44.97 -27.45 -39.37
C ARG A 222 -43.66 -27.29 -40.17
N GLN A 223 -42.98 -28.42 -40.45
CA GLN A 223 -43.04 -29.19 -41.71
C GLN A 223 -42.19 -28.55 -42.83
N ARG A 224 -41.13 -29.28 -43.24
CA ARG A 224 -40.98 -29.91 -44.59
C ARG A 224 -40.20 -28.98 -45.54
N ASP A 225 -39.36 -29.41 -46.47
CA ASP A 225 -39.03 -30.70 -47.08
C ASP A 225 -37.59 -30.59 -47.66
N ASP A 226 -36.91 -31.74 -47.76
CA ASP A 226 -36.10 -32.27 -48.88
C ASP A 226 -35.01 -31.41 -49.57
N LEU A 227 -33.80 -31.98 -49.66
CA LEU A 227 -33.25 -32.49 -50.93
C LEU A 227 -31.87 -33.17 -50.75
N GLU A 228 -31.84 -34.46 -51.09
CA GLU A 228 -30.66 -35.26 -51.41
C GLU A 228 -30.08 -34.83 -52.77
N HIS A 229 -28.75 -34.75 -52.91
CA HIS A 229 -27.99 -35.52 -53.92
C HIS A 229 -26.46 -35.38 -53.78
N ASP A 230 -25.84 -36.54 -53.93
CA ASP A 230 -24.47 -36.92 -54.24
C ASP A 230 -23.49 -35.87 -54.80
N GLU A 231 -22.23 -35.95 -54.40
CA GLU A 231 -21.20 -36.57 -55.26
C GLU A 231 -19.90 -36.87 -54.48
N PHE A 232 -19.41 -38.10 -54.67
CA PHE A 232 -18.18 -38.68 -54.16
C PHE A 232 -17.03 -38.42 -55.15
N GLU A 233 -15.80 -38.49 -54.60
CA GLU A 233 -14.48 -38.76 -55.23
C GLU A 233 -13.47 -37.60 -55.09
N ASP A 234 -12.49 -37.75 -54.19
CA ASP A 234 -11.15 -38.20 -54.57
C ASP A 234 -10.19 -38.38 -53.37
N GLU A 235 -9.17 -39.21 -53.64
CA GLU A 235 -8.10 -39.87 -52.87
C GLU A 235 -7.39 -39.24 -51.63
N PRO A 236 -6.67 -40.08 -50.84
CA PRO A 236 -6.07 -39.74 -49.54
C PRO A 236 -4.62 -39.21 -49.65
N PRO A 237 -4.07 -38.65 -48.55
CA PRO A 237 -2.83 -39.24 -48.05
C PRO A 237 -2.72 -39.37 -46.52
N GLU A 238 -2.20 -40.55 -46.14
CA GLU A 238 -1.33 -41.01 -45.05
C GLU A 238 -0.88 -40.12 -43.84
N PRO A 239 -0.40 -40.78 -42.76
CA PRO A 239 -0.74 -40.42 -41.38
C PRO A 239 0.34 -39.62 -40.64
N SER A 240 -0.05 -38.91 -39.58
CA SER A 240 0.90 -38.33 -38.62
C SER A 240 0.34 -38.34 -37.19
N VAL A 241 0.83 -39.32 -36.42
CA VAL A 241 1.32 -39.30 -35.01
C VAL A 241 0.55 -38.48 -33.95
N PRO A 242 0.25 -39.07 -32.77
CA PRO A 242 -0.65 -38.47 -31.76
C PRO A 242 -0.01 -37.35 -30.96
N LEU A 243 -0.72 -36.22 -30.82
CA LEU A 243 -0.46 -35.24 -29.78
C LEU A 243 -1.22 -35.62 -28.51
N PHE A 244 -0.44 -36.03 -27.51
CA PHE A 244 -0.84 -36.07 -26.12
C PHE A 244 -1.36 -34.69 -25.69
N LEU A 245 -2.65 -34.61 -25.35
CA LEU A 245 -3.20 -33.53 -24.53
C LEU A 245 -3.04 -33.91 -23.06
N PRO A 246 -2.37 -33.10 -22.22
CA PRO A 246 -2.47 -33.26 -20.79
C PRO A 246 -3.85 -32.79 -20.31
N LEU A 247 -4.50 -33.74 -19.63
CA LEU A 247 -5.74 -33.65 -18.88
C LEU A 247 -5.73 -32.42 -17.96
N VAL A 248 -6.67 -31.49 -18.17
CA VAL A 248 -6.97 -30.40 -17.25
C VAL A 248 -7.69 -30.97 -16.03
N PRO A 249 -7.19 -30.81 -14.79
CA PRO A 249 -7.97 -31.12 -13.61
C PRO A 249 -8.90 -29.93 -13.30
N HIS A 250 -10.20 -30.20 -13.34
CA HIS A 250 -11.22 -29.35 -12.74
C HIS A 250 -10.97 -29.21 -11.23
N HIS A 251 -10.61 -28.00 -10.78
CA HIS A 251 -10.65 -27.65 -9.36
C HIS A 251 -11.85 -26.75 -9.05
N LYS A 252 -12.55 -27.20 -8.01
CA LYS A 252 -13.81 -26.72 -7.46
C LYS A 252 -13.75 -25.26 -7.03
N THR A 253 -14.82 -24.56 -7.37
CA THR A 253 -15.25 -23.29 -6.79
C THR A 253 -15.26 -23.36 -5.26
N SER A 254 -14.55 -22.44 -4.63
CA SER A 254 -14.60 -22.19 -3.18
C SER A 254 -15.37 -20.87 -2.93
N PRO A 255 -16.16 -20.78 -1.85
CA PRO A 255 -17.04 -19.64 -1.58
C PRO A 255 -16.25 -18.40 -1.11
N PRO A 256 -16.86 -17.20 -1.13
CA PRO A 256 -16.18 -15.97 -0.73
C PRO A 256 -15.90 -15.96 0.77
N HIS A 257 -14.62 -15.78 1.12
CA HIS A 257 -14.18 -15.61 2.50
C HIS A 257 -14.54 -14.20 3.01
N GLU A 258 -15.40 -14.15 4.01
CA GLU A 258 -15.64 -12.97 4.84
C GLU A 258 -14.34 -12.58 5.56
N LEU A 259 -13.91 -11.32 5.38
CA LEU A 259 -12.78 -10.75 6.10
C LEU A 259 -13.13 -10.56 7.59
N PRO A 260 -12.25 -10.97 8.52
CA PRO A 260 -12.50 -10.80 9.95
C PRO A 260 -12.44 -9.31 10.34
N ARG A 261 -13.59 -8.77 10.74
CA ARG A 261 -13.73 -7.49 11.42
C ARG A 261 -13.10 -7.55 12.82
N ARG A 262 -11.94 -6.92 13.02
CA ARG A 262 -11.31 -6.43 14.28
C ARG A 262 -9.94 -5.85 13.87
N PHE A 263 -9.54 -4.59 14.03
CA PHE A 263 -9.77 -3.59 15.07
C PHE A 263 -9.80 -2.18 14.46
N LEU A 264 -10.93 -1.47 14.53
CA LEU A 264 -10.96 -0.02 14.32
C LEU A 264 -10.90 0.66 15.70
N ARG A 265 -9.69 0.96 16.19
CA ARG A 265 -9.52 2.00 17.22
C ARG A 265 -9.17 3.30 16.50
N ARG A 266 -10.18 4.17 16.35
CA ARG A 266 -10.02 5.56 15.93
C ARG A 266 -8.93 6.25 16.76
N ALA A 267 -7.90 6.80 16.12
CA ALA A 267 -6.95 7.69 16.78
C ALA A 267 -7.36 9.14 16.53
N ALA A 268 -7.73 9.86 17.60
CA ALA A 268 -8.06 11.27 17.55
C ALA A 268 -6.80 12.16 17.48
N LEU A 269 -6.88 13.26 16.73
CA LEU A 269 -5.87 14.34 16.68
C LEU A 269 -5.58 14.90 18.08
N VAL A 270 -4.30 15.00 18.45
CA VAL A 270 -3.84 15.61 19.71
C VAL A 270 -2.90 16.77 19.41
N THR A 271 -3.35 18.00 19.69
CA THR A 271 -2.57 19.25 19.47
C THR A 271 -2.35 20.08 20.74
N GLU A 272 -2.64 19.56 21.94
CA GLU A 272 -2.35 20.26 23.20
C GLU A 272 -1.40 19.47 24.11
N VAL A 273 -0.36 20.18 24.54
CA VAL A 273 0.77 19.68 25.33
C VAL A 273 0.67 20.31 26.71
N ASP A 274 0.55 19.49 27.76
CA ASP A 274 0.45 19.95 29.15
C ASP A 274 1.69 19.52 29.94
N PRO A 275 2.60 20.45 30.32
CA PRO A 275 3.82 20.13 31.04
C PRO A 275 3.59 19.77 32.53
N SER A 276 2.37 19.91 33.04
CA SER A 276 2.06 19.66 34.45
C SER A 276 1.57 18.24 34.75
N VAL A 277 1.31 17.41 33.73
CA VAL A 277 0.72 16.08 33.89
C VAL A 277 1.83 15.03 34.08
N PRO A 278 1.82 14.26 35.18
CA PRO A 278 2.78 13.18 35.40
C PRO A 278 2.61 12.07 34.35
N VAL A 279 3.75 11.55 33.86
CA VAL A 279 3.78 10.50 32.84
C VAL A 279 3.57 9.13 33.50
N GLU A 280 2.43 8.51 33.26
CA GLU A 280 2.08 7.18 33.77
C GLU A 280 2.04 6.11 32.66
N LYS A 281 2.04 4.82 33.04
CA LYS A 281 1.83 3.72 32.08
C LYS A 281 0.46 3.89 31.39
N GLY A 282 0.44 3.72 30.07
CA GLY A 282 -0.72 3.93 29.22
C GLY A 282 -0.91 5.38 28.75
N THR A 283 -0.12 6.32 29.29
CA THR A 283 -0.19 7.73 28.88
C THR A 283 0.36 7.90 27.47
N ARG A 284 -0.35 8.67 26.64
CA ARG A 284 0.19 9.15 25.37
C ARG A 284 1.21 10.24 25.64
N VAL A 285 2.39 10.09 25.05
CA VAL A 285 3.50 11.01 25.24
C VAL A 285 4.03 11.49 23.90
N ARG A 286 4.48 12.74 23.83
CA ARG A 286 5.26 13.28 22.72
C ARG A 286 6.73 13.34 23.13
N VAL A 287 7.60 12.94 22.23
CA VAL A 287 9.05 12.99 22.44
C VAL A 287 9.56 14.43 22.24
N LEU A 288 10.33 14.93 23.20
CA LEU A 288 10.86 16.30 23.25
C LEU A 288 12.31 16.43 22.79
N ALA A 289 13.06 15.33 22.69
CA ALA A 289 14.46 15.34 22.29
C ALA A 289 14.89 14.00 21.68
N GLY A 290 16.02 14.02 20.97
CA GLY A 290 16.60 12.82 20.36
C GLY A 290 15.98 12.45 18.99
N PRO A 291 16.28 11.26 18.47
CA PRO A 291 15.98 10.86 17.09
C PRO A 291 14.48 10.75 16.77
N PHE A 292 13.64 10.69 17.82
CA PHE A 292 12.19 10.60 17.70
C PHE A 292 11.48 11.91 18.02
N LEU A 293 12.19 13.05 18.04
CA LEU A 293 11.64 14.37 18.34
C LEU A 293 10.30 14.62 17.64
N GLY A 294 9.28 14.99 18.41
CA GLY A 294 7.94 15.30 17.92
C GLY A 294 7.04 14.09 17.68
N LYS A 295 7.57 12.85 17.66
CA LYS A 295 6.77 11.63 17.52
C LYS A 295 5.91 11.40 18.76
N VAL A 296 4.74 10.78 18.55
CA VAL A 296 3.78 10.48 19.62
C VAL A 296 3.76 8.97 19.84
N GLY A 297 3.75 8.56 21.10
CA GLY A 297 3.70 7.16 21.47
C GLY A 297 2.90 6.90 22.73
N VAL A 298 2.83 5.63 23.13
CA VAL A 298 2.18 5.21 24.37
C VAL A 298 3.21 4.57 25.29
N VAL A 299 3.24 5.04 26.55
CA VAL A 299 4.11 4.46 27.58
C VAL A 299 3.62 3.06 27.95
N GLN A 300 4.42 2.04 27.73
CA GLN A 300 4.13 0.65 28.10
C GLN A 300 4.61 0.27 29.50
N ALA A 301 5.73 0.86 29.94
CA ALA A 301 6.32 0.62 31.26
C ALA A 301 7.23 1.77 31.67
N LEU A 302 7.39 1.96 32.97
CA LEU A 302 8.36 2.87 33.58
C LEU A 302 9.39 2.01 34.32
N ASP A 303 10.68 2.26 34.12
CA ASP A 303 11.76 1.38 34.61
C ASP A 303 12.24 1.70 36.03
N GLY A 304 11.62 2.66 36.72
CA GLY A 304 12.01 3.11 38.06
C GLY A 304 13.37 3.86 38.12
N ARG A 305 14.13 3.89 37.02
CA ARG A 305 15.41 4.61 36.85
C ARG A 305 15.23 5.89 36.02
N GLY A 306 14.00 6.37 35.88
CA GLY A 306 13.67 7.57 35.11
C GLY A 306 13.59 7.35 33.61
N ARG A 307 13.44 6.11 33.13
CA ARG A 307 13.16 5.81 31.72
C ARG A 307 11.76 5.21 31.55
N ALA A 308 11.20 5.43 30.37
CA ALA A 308 9.93 4.90 29.94
C ALA A 308 10.13 4.06 28.68
N ARG A 309 9.56 2.86 28.66
CA ARG A 309 9.39 2.09 27.42
C ARG A 309 8.18 2.66 26.70
N VAL A 310 8.39 3.23 25.52
CA VAL A 310 7.36 3.90 24.70
C VAL A 310 7.24 3.17 23.38
N ILE A 311 6.01 2.89 22.96
CA ILE A 311 5.72 2.45 21.59
C ILE A 311 5.38 3.67 20.75
N LEU A 312 6.18 3.94 19.72
CA LEU A 312 6.06 5.02 18.74
C LEU A 312 5.67 4.38 17.39
N GLY A 313 4.38 4.37 17.06
CA GLY A 313 3.88 3.62 15.91
C GLY A 313 4.21 2.12 16.02
N LEU A 314 5.12 1.64 15.16
CA LEU A 314 5.61 0.25 15.13
C LEU A 314 6.83 0.01 16.04
N LEU A 315 7.57 1.07 16.40
CA LEU A 315 8.84 0.93 17.11
C LEU A 315 8.63 0.98 18.62
N ALA A 316 9.17 0.00 19.35
CA ALA A 316 9.25 0.03 20.81
C ALA A 316 10.65 0.49 21.26
N THR A 317 10.75 1.65 21.90
CA THR A 317 12.03 2.21 22.36
C THR A 317 11.98 2.60 23.85
N THR A 318 13.15 2.80 24.45
CA THR A 318 13.27 3.26 25.85
C THR A 318 13.83 4.68 25.87
N LEU A 319 13.05 5.62 26.37
CA LEU A 319 13.37 7.06 26.40
C LEU A 319 13.43 7.56 27.85
N ALA A 320 14.20 8.62 28.10
CA ALA A 320 14.19 9.27 29.41
C ALA A 320 12.83 9.95 29.64
N VAL A 321 12.27 9.86 30.86
CA VAL A 321 10.99 10.49 31.19
C VAL A 321 11.07 12.02 31.04
N THR A 322 12.25 12.62 31.20
CA THR A 322 12.51 14.05 30.98
C THR A 322 12.37 14.48 29.53
N ASP A 323 12.52 13.54 28.59
CA ASP A 323 12.40 13.79 27.15
C ASP A 323 11.00 13.48 26.64
N LEU A 324 10.03 13.31 27.55
CA LEU A 324 8.65 12.96 27.25
C LEU A 324 7.71 13.98 27.89
N ILE A 325 6.66 14.34 27.16
CA ILE A 325 5.57 15.16 27.70
C ILE A 325 4.23 14.50 27.43
N ALA A 326 3.32 14.55 28.41
CA ALA A 326 1.98 14.00 28.25
C ALA A 326 1.23 14.76 27.13
N ALA A 327 0.67 14.00 26.20
CA ALA A 327 -0.17 14.49 25.12
C ALA A 327 -1.63 14.21 25.50
N ARG A 328 -2.42 15.27 25.79
CA ARG A 328 -3.83 15.12 26.19
C ARG A 328 -4.73 15.00 24.97
N GLU A 329 -5.67 14.05 25.03
CA GLU A 329 -6.79 14.00 24.09
C GLU A 329 -7.69 15.23 24.32
N ARG A 330 -7.98 16.01 23.26
CA ARG A 330 -9.01 17.05 23.36
C ARG A 330 -10.35 16.34 23.54
N ASP A 331 -10.90 16.39 24.74
CA ASP A 331 -12.31 16.09 24.98
C ASP A 331 -13.15 16.98 24.06
N ARG A 332 -13.79 16.36 23.07
CA ARG A 332 -14.90 17.01 22.38
C ARG A 332 -15.96 17.30 23.44
N LYS A 333 -16.21 18.59 23.68
CA LYS A 333 -17.36 19.09 24.44
C LYS A 333 -18.60 18.29 24.00
N PRO A 334 -19.28 17.54 24.88
CA PRO A 334 -20.44 16.75 24.47
C PRO A 334 -21.49 17.72 23.93
N LEU A 335 -21.84 17.56 22.65
CA LEU A 335 -22.94 18.26 22.01
C LEU A 335 -24.19 17.93 22.82
N GLY A 336 -24.70 18.91 23.57
CA GLY A 336 -25.93 18.81 24.32
C GLY A 336 -27.05 18.38 23.38
N SER A 337 -27.62 17.21 23.62
CA SER A 337 -28.78 16.72 22.90
C SER A 337 -29.97 17.64 23.18
N SER A 338 -30.25 18.55 22.25
CA SER A 338 -31.46 19.37 22.27
C SER A 338 -32.67 18.52 21.86
N HIS A 339 -33.15 17.68 22.76
CA HIS A 339 -34.50 17.12 22.71
C HIS A 339 -35.51 18.22 23.09
N ARG A 340 -36.05 18.96 22.11
CA ARG A 340 -37.30 19.71 22.34
C ARG A 340 -38.46 18.74 22.20
N ARG A 341 -39.05 18.37 23.36
CA ARG A 341 -40.39 17.80 23.43
C ARG A 341 -41.38 18.79 22.81
N PHE A 342 -42.08 18.37 21.75
CA PHE A 342 -43.30 19.04 21.31
C PHE A 342 -44.35 18.88 22.42
N LYS A 343 -44.70 19.98 23.09
CA LYS A 343 -45.94 20.05 23.88
C LYS A 343 -47.09 20.22 22.89
N ARG A 344 -48.02 19.27 22.88
CA ARG A 344 -49.39 19.49 22.38
C ARG A 344 -50.04 20.56 23.25
N VAL A 345 -50.64 21.56 22.61
CA VAL A 345 -51.51 22.58 23.23
C VAL A 345 -52.96 22.12 23.00
N PRO A 346 -53.86 22.29 24.00
CA PRO A 346 -55.23 21.76 24.01
C PRO A 346 -56.14 22.24 22.90
#